data_AF-A0A257E8Q8-F1
#
_entry.id   AF-A0A257E8Q8-F1
#
_cell.length_a   1.000
_cell.length_b   1.000
_cell.length_c   1.000
_cell.angle_alpha   90.00
_cell.angle_beta   90.00
_cell.angle_gamma   90.00
#
_symmetry.space_group_name_H-M   'P 1'
#
loop_
_entity.id
_entity.type
_entity.pdbx_description
1 polymer ?
#
loop_
_entity_poly.entity_id
_entity_poly.type
_entity_poly.pdbx_seq_one_letter_code
_entity_poly.pdbx_strand_id
1 'polypeptide(L)'
;MVQEPALFGCDRQKSPINLAADQPQKAGISVYIEALEEVSLCIEDSAGIQHLATLKANEHKTFRGTPPWSVHASDPAKINLFFQGQKLHWPEVKDAFFILKETAGAF
;
A
#
# COMPACT_ATOMS: atom_id res chain seq x y z
N MET A 1 -8.23 23.22 -21.24
CA MET A 1 -7.24 22.63 -20.32
C MET A 1 -7.95 22.39 -19.01
N VAL A 2 -8.62 21.24 -18.88
CA VAL A 2 -9.25 20.87 -17.61
C VAL A 2 -8.13 20.26 -16.80
N GLN A 3 -7.61 21.01 -15.82
CA GLN A 3 -6.83 20.38 -14.77
C GLN A 3 -7.82 19.49 -14.01
N GLU A 4 -7.86 18.21 -14.40
CA GLU A 4 -8.37 17.17 -13.52
C GLU A 4 -7.66 17.37 -12.18
N PRO A 5 -8.39 17.51 -11.05
CA PRO A 5 -7.73 17.41 -9.76
C PRO A 5 -7.00 16.07 -9.82
N ALA A 6 -5.74 16.05 -9.38
CA ALA A 6 -4.97 14.84 -9.24
C ALA A 6 -5.71 13.90 -8.27
N LEU A 7 -6.74 13.22 -8.78
CA LEU A 7 -7.17 11.94 -8.32
C LEU A 7 -5.92 11.12 -8.58
N PHE A 8 -5.12 10.92 -7.53
CA PHE A 8 -4.22 9.79 -7.43
C PHE A 8 -5.10 8.53 -7.53
N GLY A 9 -5.67 8.28 -8.71
CA GLY A 9 -6.25 6.99 -9.02
C GLY A 9 -5.14 5.96 -8.80
N CYS A 10 -5.52 4.76 -8.41
CA CYS A 10 -4.62 3.62 -8.47
C CYS A 10 -4.37 3.26 -9.96
N ASP A 11 -4.01 4.25 -10.78
CA ASP A 11 -3.71 4.09 -12.20
C ASP A 11 -2.46 3.22 -12.28
N ARG A 12 -2.63 2.01 -12.82
CA ARG A 12 -1.58 1.00 -13.02
C ARG A 12 -0.61 1.44 -14.13
N GLN A 13 -0.09 2.66 -14.04
CA GLN A 13 0.73 3.24 -15.08
C GLN A 13 2.18 2.71 -15.05
N LYS A 14 2.59 2.07 -13.94
CA LYS A 14 3.93 1.51 -13.73
C LYS A 14 3.92 0.02 -13.39
N SER A 15 5.04 -0.65 -13.71
CA SER A 15 5.22 -2.08 -13.49
C SER A 15 5.00 -2.45 -12.01
N PRO A 16 4.04 -3.34 -11.70
CA PRO A 16 3.77 -3.74 -10.34
C PRO A 16 4.92 -4.55 -9.76
N ILE A 17 5.45 -4.12 -8.62
CA ILE A 17 6.41 -4.89 -7.83
C ILE A 17 5.61 -5.76 -6.86
N ASN A 18 5.74 -7.08 -7.01
CA ASN A 18 5.08 -8.00 -6.09
C ASN A 18 5.87 -8.07 -4.79
N LEU A 19 5.21 -7.76 -3.68
CA LEU A 19 5.73 -7.91 -2.34
C LEU A 19 4.85 -8.92 -1.59
N ALA A 20 5.47 -9.74 -0.78
CA ALA A 20 4.78 -10.72 0.05
C ALA A 20 5.50 -10.78 1.40
N ALA A 21 4.75 -11.02 2.47
CA ALA A 21 5.39 -11.21 3.77
C ALA A 21 6.13 -12.55 3.76
N ASP A 22 7.42 -12.54 4.10
CA ASP A 22 8.23 -13.75 4.26
C ASP A 22 7.73 -14.63 5.41
N GLN A 23 7.34 -14.02 6.52
CA GLN A 23 6.85 -14.69 7.73
C GLN A 23 5.51 -14.12 8.18
N PRO A 24 4.40 -14.46 7.49
CA PRO A 24 3.07 -14.04 7.90
C PRO A 24 2.71 -14.50 9.31
N GLN A 25 2.46 -13.56 10.22
CA GLN A 25 1.96 -13.79 11.58
C GLN A 25 0.45 -13.54 11.71
N LYS A 26 -0.16 -12.94 10.68
CA LYS A 26 -1.58 -12.61 10.61
C LYS A 26 -2.12 -12.86 9.21
N ALA A 27 -3.43 -13.00 9.08
CA ALA A 27 -4.11 -13.05 7.79
C ALA A 27 -3.83 -11.79 6.97
N GLY A 28 -3.76 -11.92 5.64
CA GLY A 28 -3.51 -10.83 4.68
C GLY A 28 -4.71 -9.89 4.50
N ILE A 29 -5.67 -9.91 5.42
CA ILE A 29 -6.92 -9.13 5.37
C ILE A 29 -6.75 -7.69 5.86
N SER A 30 -5.56 -7.32 6.33
CA SER A 30 -5.29 -5.98 6.81
C SER A 30 -3.90 -5.50 6.42
N VAL A 31 -3.83 -4.27 5.94
CA VAL A 31 -2.60 -3.55 5.61
C VAL A 31 -2.48 -2.38 6.57
N TYR A 32 -1.39 -2.33 7.32
CA TYR A 32 -1.09 -1.20 8.18
C TYR A 32 -0.01 -0.36 7.51
N ILE A 33 -0.24 0.95 7.41
CA ILE A 33 0.73 1.88 6.84
C ILE A 33 0.96 3.00 7.84
N GLU A 34 2.22 3.34 8.05
CA GLU A 34 2.63 4.47 8.85
C GLU A 34 3.45 5.40 7.96
N ALA A 35 3.05 6.65 7.88
CA ALA A 35 3.78 7.68 7.16
C ALA A 35 4.76 8.38 8.08
N LEU A 36 6.02 8.44 7.67
CA LEU A 36 7.08 9.19 8.32
C LEU A 36 6.94 10.69 8.03
N GLU A 37 6.48 11.02 6.82
CA GLU A 37 6.26 12.37 6.32
C GLU A 37 4.91 12.48 5.59
N GLU A 38 4.48 13.69 5.26
CA GLU A 38 3.25 13.89 4.49
C GLU A 38 3.34 13.22 3.12
N VAL A 39 2.44 12.28 2.85
CA VAL A 39 2.44 11.44 1.65
C VAL A 39 1.02 11.03 1.28
N SER A 40 0.74 11.07 -0.01
CA SER A 40 -0.50 10.55 -0.57
C SER A 40 -0.29 9.11 -1.05
N LEU A 41 -1.24 8.25 -0.72
CA LEU A 41 -1.26 6.86 -1.14
C LEU A 41 -2.66 6.43 -1.55
N CYS A 42 -2.71 5.54 -2.52
CA CYS A 42 -3.91 4.86 -2.99
C CYS A 42 -3.72 3.37 -2.74
N ILE A 43 -4.69 2.74 -2.08
CA ILE A 43 -4.72 1.30 -1.89
C ILE A 43 -5.97 0.75 -2.54
N GLU A 44 -5.88 -0.36 -3.24
CA GLU A 44 -7.02 -1.07 -3.78
C GLU A 44 -6.99 -2.51 -3.27
N ASP A 45 -8.13 -3.01 -2.81
CA ASP A 45 -8.27 -4.41 -2.44
C ASP A 45 -8.72 -5.26 -3.63
N SER A 46 -8.74 -6.59 -3.49
CA SER A 46 -9.17 -7.49 -4.56
C SER A 46 -10.65 -7.37 -4.95
N ALA A 47 -11.50 -6.79 -4.07
CA ALA A 47 -12.88 -6.46 -4.39
C ALA A 47 -13.01 -5.20 -5.28
N GLY A 48 -11.91 -4.51 -5.57
CA GLY A 48 -11.87 -3.28 -6.36
C GLY A 48 -12.24 -2.03 -5.55
N ILE A 49 -12.22 -2.11 -4.21
CA ILE A 49 -12.44 -0.95 -3.35
C ILE A 49 -11.14 -0.17 -3.27
N GLN A 50 -11.16 1.01 -3.88
CA GLN A 50 -10.07 1.97 -3.81
C GLN A 50 -10.20 2.85 -2.58
N HIS A 51 -9.12 2.94 -1.83
CA HIS A 51 -8.93 3.75 -0.64
C HIS A 51 -7.81 4.75 -0.91
N LEU A 52 -8.19 5.98 -1.26
CA LEU A 52 -7.26 7.09 -1.26
C LEU A 52 -7.10 7.62 0.17
N ALA A 53 -5.85 7.75 0.60
CA ALA A 53 -5.51 8.35 1.88
C ALA A 53 -4.32 9.27 1.71
N THR A 54 -4.42 10.47 2.25
CA THR A 54 -3.26 11.32 2.50
C THR A 54 -2.94 11.17 3.97
N LEU A 55 -1.75 10.65 4.26
CA LEU A 55 -1.22 10.54 5.61
C LEU A 55 -0.29 11.71 5.86
N LYS A 56 -0.40 12.34 7.03
CA LYS A 56 0.56 13.34 7.50
C LYS A 56 1.79 12.66 8.11
N ALA A 57 2.82 13.45 8.38
CA ALA A 57 3.99 12.98 9.11
C ALA A 57 3.60 12.35 10.46
N ASN A 58 4.11 11.14 10.72
CA ASN A 58 3.79 10.29 11.88
C ASN A 58 2.33 9.81 11.96
N GLU A 59 1.56 9.92 10.87
CA GLU A 59 0.19 9.40 10.81
C GLU A 59 0.19 7.95 10.33
N HIS A 60 -0.65 7.12 10.95
CA HIS A 60 -0.81 5.73 10.55
C HIS A 60 -2.26 5.41 10.24
N LYS A 61 -2.46 4.48 9.31
CA LYS A 61 -3.78 4.02 8.92
C LYS A 61 -3.76 2.52 8.63
N THR A 62 -4.79 1.87 9.14
CA THR A 62 -5.04 0.45 8.86
C THR A 62 -6.17 0.34 7.85
N PHE A 63 -5.92 -0.38 6.78
CA PHE A 63 -6.92 -0.75 5.78
C PHE A 63 -7.26 -2.22 6.00
N ARG A 64 -8.56 -2.54 5.97
CA ARG A 64 -9.07 -3.90 6.12
C ARG A 64 -9.92 -4.26 4.90
N GLY A 65 -9.74 -5.45 4.38
CA GLY A 65 -10.27 -5.85 3.08
C GLY A 65 -9.70 -7.20 2.67
N THR A 66 -9.72 -7.48 1.37
CA THR A 66 -9.38 -8.81 0.86
C THR A 66 -8.14 -8.76 -0.04
N PRO A 67 -7.09 -9.56 0.25
CA PRO A 67 -5.91 -9.63 -0.62
C PRO A 67 -6.26 -10.29 -1.97
N PRO A 68 -5.47 -10.07 -3.04
CA PRO A 68 -4.26 -9.24 -3.11
C PRO A 68 -4.54 -7.73 -3.03
N TRP A 69 -3.67 -7.00 -2.38
CA TRP A 69 -3.76 -5.54 -2.27
C TRP A 69 -2.86 -4.86 -3.29
N SER A 70 -3.34 -3.81 -3.93
CA SER A 70 -2.52 -2.93 -4.75
C SER A 70 -2.26 -1.65 -3.95
N VAL A 71 -1.00 -1.28 -3.73
CA VAL A 71 -0.62 -0.06 -3.03
C VAL A 71 0.19 0.81 -3.97
N HIS A 72 -0.24 2.05 -4.12
CA HIS A 72 0.45 3.10 -4.85
C HIS A 72 0.73 4.24 -3.89
N ALA A 73 1.99 4.67 -3.80
CA ALA A 73 2.38 5.80 -2.97
C ALA A 73 3.20 6.78 -3.81
N SER A 74 2.98 8.07 -3.60
CA SER A 74 3.78 9.11 -4.26
C SER A 74 5.26 8.98 -3.88
N ASP A 75 5.52 8.68 -2.59
CA ASP A 75 6.88 8.49 -2.07
C ASP A 75 6.93 7.31 -1.08
N PRO A 76 7.24 6.09 -1.54
CA PRO A 76 7.30 4.91 -0.68
C PRO A 76 8.45 4.95 0.34
N ALA A 77 9.50 5.76 0.10
CA ALA A 77 10.61 5.91 1.05
C ALA A 77 10.17 6.55 2.38
N LYS A 78 9.05 7.28 2.34
CA LYS A 78 8.47 8.01 3.46
C LYS A 78 7.39 7.23 4.19
N ILE A 79 7.18 5.96 3.88
CA ILE A 79 6.15 5.12 4.51
C ILE A 79 6.71 3.78 4.97
N ASN A 80 6.28 3.35 6.14
CA ASN A 80 6.46 2.00 6.65
C ASN A 80 5.19 1.20 6.34
N LEU A 81 5.27 0.19 5.45
CA LEU A 81 4.20 -0.80 5.36
C LEU A 81 4.41 -1.88 6.40
N PHE A 82 3.31 -2.32 6.98
CA PHE A 82 3.23 -3.57 7.69
C PHE A 82 2.09 -4.41 7.12
N PHE A 83 2.43 -5.63 6.70
CA PHE A 83 1.47 -6.58 6.13
C PHE A 83 1.65 -7.94 6.82
N GLN A 84 0.54 -8.60 7.15
CA GLN A 84 0.54 -9.87 7.88
C GLN A 84 1.38 -9.85 9.18
N GLY A 85 1.50 -8.68 9.83
CA GLY A 85 2.27 -8.52 11.07
C GLY A 85 3.78 -8.34 10.87
N GLN A 86 4.26 -8.23 9.62
CA GLN A 86 5.67 -7.97 9.29
C GLN A 86 5.82 -6.64 8.58
N LYS A 87 6.92 -5.94 8.84
CA LYS A 87 7.30 -4.75 8.08
C LYS A 87 7.78 -5.19 6.70
N LEU A 88 7.09 -4.77 5.63
CA LEU A 88 7.57 -5.05 4.28
C LEU A 88 8.62 -4.02 3.89
N HIS A 89 9.72 -4.52 3.32
CA HIS A 89 10.73 -3.67 2.72
C HIS A 89 10.40 -3.48 1.25
N TRP A 90 9.89 -2.29 0.93
CA TRP A 90 9.65 -1.84 -0.42
C TRP A 90 10.81 -0.98 -0.92
N PRO A 91 11.22 -1.12 -2.19
CA PRO A 91 12.25 -0.28 -2.78
C PRO A 91 11.82 1.19 -2.80
N GLU A 92 12.74 2.08 -2.47
CA GLU A 92 12.58 3.55 -2.40
C GLU A 92 12.47 4.21 -3.80
N VAL A 93 11.61 3.66 -4.64
CA VAL A 93 11.36 4.12 -6.00
C VAL A 93 10.15 5.06 -6.03
N LYS A 94 10.34 6.28 -6.53
CA LYS A 94 9.25 7.28 -6.63
C LYS A 94 8.13 6.81 -7.57
N ASP A 95 6.89 7.05 -7.13
CA ASP A 95 5.65 6.62 -7.80
C ASP A 95 5.70 5.14 -8.18
N ALA A 96 5.96 4.26 -7.22
CA ALA A 96 6.01 2.82 -7.48
C ALA A 96 4.69 2.14 -7.13
N PHE A 97 4.30 1.21 -7.97
CA PHE A 97 3.11 0.40 -7.80
C PHE A 97 3.51 -0.94 -7.18
N PHE A 98 2.89 -1.30 -6.07
CA PHE A 98 3.18 -2.53 -5.33
C PHE A 98 1.94 -3.40 -5.26
N ILE A 99 2.12 -4.72 -5.41
CA ILE A 99 1.07 -5.70 -5.17
C ILE A 99 1.47 -6.52 -3.95
N LEU A 100 0.71 -6.38 -2.86
CA LEU A 100 0.83 -7.21 -1.67
C LEU A 100 0.07 -8.51 -1.91
N LYS A 101 0.81 -9.59 -2.09
CA LYS A 101 0.23 -10.93 -2.15
C LYS A 101 0.18 -11.50 -0.75
N GLU A 102 -0.97 -12.05 -0.40
CA GLU A 102 -1.10 -12.83 0.83
C GLU A 102 -0.25 -14.10 0.73
N THR A 103 0.63 -14.30 1.71
CA THR A 103 1.30 -15.56 1.92
C THR A 103 0.48 -16.37 2.91
N ALA A 104 0.12 -17.61 2.56
CA ALA A 104 -0.50 -18.54 3.49
C ALA A 104 0.53 -18.93 4.56
N GLY A 105 0.50 -18.23 5.69
CA GLY A 105 1.23 -18.58 6.89
C GLY A 105 0.48 -19.64 7.68
N ALA A 106 1.20 -20.60 8.24
CA ALA A 106 0.68 -21.38 9.36
C ALA A 106 0.72 -20.50 10.62
N PHE A 107 -0.20 -19.54 10.73
CA PHE A 107 -0.42 -18.72 11.92
C PHE A 107 -1.53 -19.29 12.79
#